data_AF-A0A9P6YEU8-F1
#
_entry.id   AF-A0A9P6YEU8-F1
#
_cell.length_a   1.000
_cell.length_b   1.000
_cell.length_c   1.000
_cell.angle_alpha   90.00
_cell.angle_beta   90.00
_cell.angle_gamma   90.00
#
_symmetry.space_group_name_H-M   'P 1'
#
loop_
_entity.id
_entity.type
_entity.pdbx_description
1 polymer ?
#
loop_
_entity_poly.entity_id
_entity_poly.type
_entity_poly.pdbx_seq_one_letter_code
_entity_poly.pdbx_strand_id
1 'polypeptide(L)'
;MVYTLSRSKQESIRSLLKKGLAYSEIMKRVPGVSRSTLSKYKDLYTPERTRGHAGRKTTISSTTKNYLKRELVNGSLKTAKGVWSYLNSIGHKIGYFGTPLLKKCHMEARLKWAKAHKDWTEDDWRRMVFSDKTKINV
;
A
#
# COMPACT_ATOMS: atom_id res chain seq x y z
N MET A 1 3.85 24.83 10.55
CA MET A 1 3.19 26.15 10.42
C MET A 1 2.29 26.14 9.20
N VAL A 2 0.96 26.20 9.38
CA VAL A 2 0.03 26.34 8.25
C VAL A 2 -0.10 27.84 7.99
N TYR A 3 0.53 28.35 6.93
CA TYR A 3 0.33 29.74 6.51
C TYR A 3 -1.09 29.88 5.94
N THR A 4 -2.03 30.29 6.78
CA THR A 4 -3.38 30.67 6.36
C THR A 4 -3.34 32.06 5.74
N LEU A 5 -3.96 32.22 4.56
CA LEU A 5 -4.08 33.54 3.94
C LEU A 5 -4.88 34.50 4.83
N SER A 6 -4.56 35.79 4.77
CA SER A 6 -5.32 36.83 5.46
C SER A 6 -6.80 36.77 5.07
N ARG A 7 -7.68 37.10 6.01
CA ARG A 7 -9.14 37.05 5.82
C ARG A 7 -9.59 37.84 4.59
N SER A 8 -9.01 39.01 4.36
CA SER A 8 -9.24 39.84 3.18
C SER A 8 -8.94 39.09 1.87
N LYS A 9 -7.78 38.44 1.78
CA LYS A 9 -7.39 37.64 0.61
C LYS A 9 -8.34 36.46 0.40
N GLN A 10 -8.80 35.81 1.49
CA GLN A 10 -9.75 34.71 1.39
C GLN A 10 -11.12 35.15 0.85
N GLU A 11 -11.61 36.32 1.27
CA GLU A 11 -12.88 36.90 0.81
C GLU A 11 -12.80 37.35 -0.65
N SER A 12 -11.69 37.97 -1.07
CA SER A 12 -11.44 38.28 -2.49
C SER A 12 -11.42 37.02 -3.35
N ILE A 13 -10.71 35.96 -2.92
CA ILE A 13 -10.69 34.68 -3.64
C ILE A 13 -12.09 34.06 -3.72
N ARG A 14 -12.87 34.07 -2.62
CA ARG A 14 -14.24 33.53 -2.59
C ARG A 14 -15.15 34.25 -3.57
N SER A 15 -15.12 35.58 -3.59
CA SER A 15 -15.92 36.40 -4.51
C SER A 15 -15.54 36.15 -5.98
N LEU A 16 -14.24 36.10 -6.29
CA LEU A 16 -13.75 35.86 -7.65
C LEU A 16 -14.05 34.44 -8.15
N LEU A 17 -13.97 33.43 -7.29
CA LEU A 17 -14.35 32.05 -7.61
C LEU A 17 -15.86 31.93 -7.84
N LYS A 18 -16.69 32.62 -7.05
CA LYS A 18 -18.15 32.66 -7.24
C LYS A 18 -18.56 33.30 -8.58
N LYS A 19 -17.76 34.26 -9.07
CA LYS A 19 -17.91 34.89 -10.40
C LYS A 19 -17.46 33.99 -11.56
N GLY A 20 -16.95 32.79 -11.31
CA GLY A 20 -16.54 31.84 -12.35
C GLY A 20 -15.27 32.23 -13.12
N LEU A 21 -14.45 33.14 -12.57
CA LEU A 21 -13.24 33.61 -13.23
C LEU A 21 -12.16 32.52 -13.35
N ALA A 22 -11.39 32.57 -14.44
CA ALA A 22 -10.24 31.70 -14.64
C ALA A 22 -9.13 31.96 -13.60
N TYR A 23 -8.42 30.92 -13.18
CA TYR A 23 -7.38 31.03 -12.14
C TYR A 23 -6.27 32.02 -12.49
N SER A 24 -5.87 32.12 -13.76
CA SER A 24 -4.87 33.09 -14.23
C SER A 24 -5.29 34.53 -13.94
N GLU A 25 -6.58 34.83 -14.13
CA GLU A 25 -7.13 36.14 -13.89
C GLU A 25 -7.26 36.46 -12.40
N ILE A 26 -7.58 35.46 -11.59
CA ILE A 26 -7.60 35.59 -10.12
C ILE A 26 -6.18 35.85 -9.58
N MET A 27 -5.17 35.19 -10.13
CA MET A 27 -3.77 35.38 -9.74
C MET A 27 -3.23 36.77 -10.06
N LYS A 28 -3.67 37.39 -11.17
CA LYS A 28 -3.33 38.79 -11.49
C LYS A 28 -3.94 39.75 -10.47
N ARG A 29 -5.16 39.48 -10.00
CA ARG A 29 -5.91 40.35 -9.07
C ARG A 29 -5.52 40.18 -7.61
N VAL A 30 -5.03 39.01 -7.22
CA VAL A 30 -4.60 38.72 -5.86
C VAL A 30 -3.13 38.29 -5.87
N PRO A 31 -2.18 39.23 -5.74
CA PRO A 31 -0.75 38.92 -5.79
C PRO A 31 -0.32 38.03 -4.62
N GLY A 32 0.59 37.11 -4.92
CA GLY A 32 1.13 36.13 -3.96
C GLY A 32 0.25 34.89 -3.76
N VAL A 33 -0.80 34.70 -4.56
CA VAL A 33 -1.63 33.49 -4.54
C VAL A 33 -1.23 32.57 -5.69
N SER A 34 -0.87 31.33 -5.37
CA SER A 34 -0.59 30.31 -6.37
C SER A 34 -1.87 29.64 -6.90
N ARG A 35 -1.78 29.04 -8.08
CA ARG A 35 -2.86 28.22 -8.66
C ARG A 35 -3.30 27.09 -7.71
N SER A 36 -2.36 26.45 -7.01
CA SER A 36 -2.66 25.38 -6.06
C SER A 36 -3.47 25.89 -4.86
N THR A 37 -3.20 27.11 -4.40
CA THR A 37 -4.00 27.77 -3.37
C THR A 37 -5.43 28.03 -3.86
N LEU A 38 -5.61 28.56 -5.08
CA LEU A 38 -6.96 28.76 -5.64
C LEU A 38 -7.74 27.45 -5.77
N SER A 39 -7.08 26.36 -6.17
CA SER A 39 -7.71 25.02 -6.21
C SER A 39 -8.17 24.56 -4.84
N LYS A 40 -7.32 24.70 -3.81
CA LYS A 40 -7.69 24.34 -2.42
C LYS A 40 -8.89 25.14 -1.92
N TYR A 41 -8.91 26.46 -2.17
CA TYR A 41 -10.03 27.31 -1.76
C TYR A 41 -11.29 27.06 -2.59
N LYS A 42 -11.18 26.68 -3.87
CA LYS A 42 -12.32 26.22 -4.66
C LYS A 42 -12.91 24.94 -4.07
N ASP A 43 -12.08 23.95 -3.75
CA ASP A 43 -12.52 22.72 -3.11
C ASP A 43 -13.17 22.98 -1.73
N LEU A 44 -12.68 23.98 -0.99
CA LEU A 44 -13.27 24.39 0.30
C LEU A 44 -14.64 25.07 0.14
N TYR A 45 -14.82 25.87 -0.90
CA TYR A 45 -16.06 26.64 -1.14
C TYR A 45 -17.08 25.91 -2.01
N THR A 46 -16.73 24.75 -2.58
CA THR A 46 -17.64 23.89 -3.34
C THR A 46 -17.78 22.54 -2.60
N PRO A 47 -18.61 22.47 -1.53
CA PRO A 47 -18.72 21.29 -0.69
C PRO A 47 -19.39 20.08 -1.35
N GLU A 48 -20.05 20.23 -2.51
CA GLU A 48 -20.74 19.13 -3.22
C GLU A 48 -19.82 18.13 -3.94
N ARG A 49 -18.52 18.12 -3.63
CA ARG A 49 -17.62 17.13 -4.20
C ARG A 49 -17.78 15.80 -3.46
N THR A 50 -18.37 14.79 -4.11
CA THR A 50 -18.37 13.42 -3.60
C THR A 50 -16.92 12.99 -3.38
N ARG A 51 -16.51 12.89 -2.10
CA ARG A 51 -15.20 12.37 -1.75
C ARG A 51 -15.19 10.90 -2.17
N GLY A 52 -14.29 10.54 -3.09
CA GLY A 52 -14.06 9.13 -3.39
C GLY A 52 -13.76 8.35 -2.11
N HIS A 53 -14.06 7.05 -2.09
CA HIS A 53 -13.72 6.20 -0.94
C HIS A 53 -12.22 6.28 -0.69
N ALA A 54 -11.86 6.81 0.48
CA ALA A 54 -10.48 6.92 0.91
C ALA A 54 -9.90 5.52 1.22
N GLY A 55 -8.60 5.36 0.97
CA GLY A 55 -7.87 4.14 1.26
C GLY A 55 -7.77 3.15 0.10
N ARG A 56 -6.95 2.12 0.30
CA ARG A 56 -6.72 1.07 -0.70
C ARG A 56 -7.95 0.17 -0.80
N LYS A 57 -8.47 0.00 -2.01
CA LYS A 57 -9.54 -0.96 -2.29
C LYS A 57 -9.13 -2.36 -1.82
N THR A 58 -10.00 -3.03 -1.07
CA THR A 58 -9.73 -4.38 -0.58
C THR A 58 -9.86 -5.39 -1.71
N THR A 59 -8.94 -6.36 -1.79
CA THR A 59 -8.96 -7.42 -2.82
C THR A 59 -10.21 -8.30 -2.77
N ILE A 60 -10.80 -8.45 -1.58
CA ILE A 60 -11.95 -9.31 -1.31
C ILE A 60 -13.11 -8.45 -0.79
N SER A 61 -14.34 -8.76 -1.23
CA SER A 61 -15.57 -8.10 -0.76
C SER A 61 -15.87 -8.39 0.71
N SER A 62 -16.72 -7.56 1.33
CA SER A 62 -17.22 -7.81 2.70
C SER A 62 -17.96 -9.15 2.81
N THR A 63 -18.74 -9.52 1.79
CA THR A 63 -19.47 -10.80 1.71
C THR A 63 -18.54 -12.00 1.80
N THR A 64 -17.49 -12.03 0.97
CA THR A 64 -16.53 -13.14 0.97
C THR A 64 -15.75 -13.20 2.28
N LYS A 65 -15.44 -12.05 2.90
CA LYS A 65 -14.84 -12.01 4.25
C LYS A 65 -15.76 -12.62 5.31
N ASN A 66 -17.06 -12.34 5.25
CA ASN A 66 -18.04 -12.88 6.21
C ASN A 66 -18.22 -14.40 6.04
N TYR A 67 -18.25 -14.88 4.79
CA TYR A 67 -18.26 -16.31 4.49
C TYR A 67 -17.05 -17.02 5.11
N LEU A 68 -15.84 -16.49 4.87
CA LEU A 68 -14.61 -17.08 5.43
C LEU A 68 -14.60 -17.14 6.96
N LYS A 69 -15.12 -16.09 7.62
CA LYS A 69 -15.26 -16.10 9.09
C LYS A 69 -16.18 -17.23 9.56
N ARG A 70 -17.31 -17.43 8.87
CA ARG A 70 -18.25 -18.52 9.17
C ARG A 70 -17.63 -19.89 8.95
N GLU A 71 -16.95 -20.11 7.83
CA GLU A 71 -16.28 -21.39 7.54
C GLU A 71 -15.15 -21.72 8.52
N LEU A 72 -14.50 -20.69 9.07
CA LEU A 72 -13.49 -20.87 10.13
C LEU A 72 -14.14 -21.34 11.44
N VAL A 73 -15.28 -20.76 11.83
CA VAL A 73 -16.06 -21.15 13.01
C VAL A 73 -16.64 -22.57 12.85
N ASN A 74 -17.16 -22.89 11.66
CA ASN A 74 -17.73 -24.20 11.35
C ASN A 74 -16.66 -25.29 11.18
N GLY A 75 -15.37 -24.92 11.17
CA GLY A 75 -14.27 -25.87 11.06
C GLY A 75 -14.06 -26.47 9.66
N SER A 76 -14.65 -25.88 8.62
CA SER A 76 -14.48 -26.30 7.22
C SER A 76 -13.15 -25.79 6.64
N LEU A 77 -12.81 -24.52 6.90
CA LEU A 77 -11.58 -23.85 6.44
C LEU A 77 -10.64 -23.51 7.60
N LYS A 78 -10.23 -24.52 8.38
CA LYS A 78 -9.43 -24.34 9.62
C LYS A 78 -8.04 -23.74 9.42
N THR A 79 -7.46 -23.89 8.23
CA THR A 79 -6.07 -23.49 7.98
C THR A 79 -5.99 -22.29 7.04
N ALA A 80 -4.98 -21.45 7.23
CA ALA A 80 -4.68 -20.35 6.30
C ALA A 80 -4.46 -20.84 4.87
N LYS A 81 -3.89 -22.05 4.71
CA LYS A 81 -3.72 -22.72 3.41
C LYS A 81 -5.07 -23.09 2.78
N GLY A 82 -6.03 -23.57 3.56
CA GLY A 82 -7.39 -23.86 3.10
C GLY A 82 -8.12 -22.61 2.63
N VAL A 83 -8.07 -21.54 3.42
CA VAL A 83 -8.63 -20.22 3.04
C VAL A 83 -7.98 -19.69 1.77
N TRP A 84 -6.66 -19.78 1.66
CA TRP A 84 -5.92 -19.37 0.47
C TRP A 84 -6.32 -20.17 -0.79
N SER A 85 -6.47 -21.49 -0.67
CA SER A 85 -6.91 -22.36 -1.78
C SER A 85 -8.30 -21.96 -2.27
N TYR A 86 -9.23 -21.71 -1.35
CA TYR A 86 -10.59 -21.27 -1.70
C TYR A 86 -10.58 -19.89 -2.37
N LEU A 87 -9.78 -18.95 -1.86
CA LEU A 87 -9.69 -17.62 -2.45
C LEU A 87 -9.13 -17.65 -3.88
N ASN A 88 -8.14 -18.50 -4.16
CA ASN A 88 -7.66 -18.69 -5.52
C ASN A 88 -8.68 -19.41 -6.41
N SER A 89 -9.45 -20.37 -5.89
CA SER A 89 -10.47 -21.08 -6.68
C SER A 89 -11.59 -20.16 -7.13
N ILE A 90 -11.93 -19.13 -6.35
CA ILE A 90 -12.92 -18.10 -6.73
C ILE A 90 -12.30 -16.93 -7.52
N GLY A 91 -11.03 -17.05 -7.93
CA GLY A 91 -10.36 -16.09 -8.80
C GLY A 91 -9.65 -14.92 -8.09
N HIS A 92 -9.59 -14.90 -6.77
CA HIS A 92 -8.77 -13.93 -6.04
C HIS A 92 -7.31 -14.40 -6.00
N LYS A 93 -6.49 -13.89 -6.92
CA LYS A 93 -5.04 -14.15 -6.98
C LYS A 93 -4.31 -13.53 -5.78
N ILE A 94 -4.31 -14.24 -4.66
CA ILE A 94 -3.64 -13.83 -3.42
C ILE A 94 -2.37 -14.67 -3.29
N GLY A 95 -1.25 -14.06 -2.91
CA GLY A 95 -0.02 -14.81 -2.65
C GLY A 95 -0.09 -15.56 -1.32
N TYR A 96 0.33 -16.82 -1.30
CA TYR A 96 0.64 -17.54 -0.05
C TYR A 96 2.14 -17.51 0.16
N PHE A 97 2.61 -16.55 0.96
CA PHE A 97 4.04 -16.44 1.27
C PHE A 97 4.34 -17.32 2.49
N GLY A 98 4.46 -18.63 2.26
CA GLY A 98 4.98 -19.56 3.27
C GLY A 98 6.49 -19.43 3.47
N THR A 99 7.17 -18.69 2.58
CA THR A 99 8.59 -18.37 2.71
C THR A 99 8.76 -17.08 3.50
N PRO A 100 9.69 -17.04 4.48
CA PRO A 100 9.96 -15.83 5.23
C PRO A 100 10.46 -14.73 4.29
N LEU A 101 9.93 -13.51 4.47
CA LEU A 101 10.33 -12.35 3.70
C LEU A 101 11.83 -12.07 3.92
N LEU A 102 12.62 -12.12 2.84
CA LEU A 102 14.03 -11.75 2.91
C LEU A 102 14.15 -10.23 2.98
N LYS A 103 14.62 -9.73 4.12
CA LYS A 103 15.03 -8.33 4.28
C LYS A 103 16.31 -8.08 3.48
N LYS A 104 16.60 -6.80 3.22
CA LYS A 104 17.82 -6.37 2.52
C LYS A 104 19.10 -7.00 3.09
N CYS A 105 19.24 -7.00 4.42
CA CYS A 105 20.39 -7.61 5.09
C CYS A 105 20.52 -9.12 4.81
N HIS A 106 19.41 -9.88 4.76
CA HIS A 106 19.44 -11.30 4.44
C HIS A 106 19.89 -11.54 3.00
N MET A 107 19.40 -10.72 2.06
CA MET A 107 19.77 -10.81 0.65
C MET A 107 21.25 -10.51 0.45
N GLU A 108 21.76 -9.45 1.10
CA GLU A 108 23.18 -9.09 1.06
C GLU A 108 24.08 -10.16 1.66
N ALA A 109 23.72 -10.72 2.82
CA ALA A 109 24.49 -11.78 3.47
C ALA A 109 24.53 -13.06 2.61
N ARG A 110 23.38 -13.47 2.06
CA ARG A 110 23.31 -14.62 1.14
C ARG A 110 24.11 -14.38 -0.13
N LEU A 111 24.03 -13.18 -0.71
CA LEU A 111 24.79 -12.82 -1.91
C LEU A 111 26.30 -12.79 -1.63
N LYS A 112 26.73 -12.24 -0.48
CA LYS A 112 28.13 -12.24 -0.07
C LYS A 112 28.66 -13.67 0.08
N TRP A 113 27.89 -14.54 0.75
CA TRP A 113 28.25 -15.94 0.92
C TRP A 113 28.34 -16.67 -0.43
N ALA A 114 27.36 -16.49 -1.31
CA ALA A 114 27.37 -17.11 -2.64
C ALA A 114 28.54 -16.64 -3.50
N LYS A 115 28.89 -15.34 -3.45
CA LYS A 115 30.05 -14.80 -4.18
C LYS A 115 31.37 -15.33 -3.62
N ALA A 116 31.50 -15.44 -2.30
CA ALA A 116 32.73 -15.91 -1.66
C ALA A 116 33.04 -17.39 -1.99
N HIS A 117 32.01 -18.19 -2.24
CA HIS A 117 32.12 -19.62 -2.52
C HIS A 117 31.73 -19.98 -3.96
N LYS A 118 31.67 -18.99 -4.87
CA LYS A 118 31.27 -19.18 -6.27
C LYS A 118 32.25 -20.09 -7.02
N ASP A 119 33.54 -19.93 -6.74
CA ASP A 119 34.62 -20.61 -7.43
C ASP A 119 35.16 -21.82 -6.64
N TRP A 120 34.38 -22.32 -5.67
CA TRP A 120 34.74 -23.50 -4.89
C TRP A 120 34.77 -24.77 -5.74
N THR A 121 35.81 -25.58 -5.54
CA THR A 121 36.01 -26.85 -6.21
C THR A 121 35.31 -27.99 -5.48
N GLU A 122 35.18 -29.17 -6.12
CA GLU A 122 34.58 -30.34 -5.48
C GLU A 122 35.27 -30.74 -4.16
N ASP A 123 36.59 -30.61 -4.10
CA ASP A 123 37.36 -30.93 -2.90
C ASP A 123 37.09 -29.94 -1.76
N ASP A 124 36.79 -28.68 -2.06
CA ASP A 124 36.38 -27.69 -1.06
C ASP A 124 35.00 -28.03 -0.48
N TRP A 125 34.06 -28.47 -1.32
CA TRP A 125 32.74 -28.93 -0.88
C TRP A 125 32.82 -30.19 -0.01
N ARG A 126 33.73 -31.12 -0.31
CA ARG A 126 33.95 -32.35 0.47
C ARG A 126 34.41 -32.09 1.90
N ARG A 127 35.01 -30.93 2.18
CA ARG A 127 35.45 -30.53 3.52
C ARG A 127 34.31 -29.97 4.37
N MET A 128 33.15 -29.71 3.77
CA MET A 128 32.02 -29.06 4.43
C MET A 128 31.01 -30.09 4.95
N VAL A 129 30.63 -29.97 6.22
CA VAL A 129 29.60 -30.83 6.85
C VAL A 129 28.36 -29.99 7.12
N PHE A 130 27.21 -30.43 6.59
CA PHE A 130 25.92 -29.81 6.83
C PHE A 130 25.14 -30.60 7.90
N SER A 131 24.51 -29.88 8.82
CA SER A 131 23.59 -30.45 9.81
C SER A 131 22.35 -29.59 9.90
N ASP A 132 21.18 -30.19 9.79
CA ASP A 132 19.89 -29.54 10.06
C ASP A 132 19.02 -30.46 10.94
N LYS A 133 18.06 -29.87 11.66
CA LYS A 133 17.15 -30.60 12.55
C LYS A 133 15.76 -30.65 11.93
N THR A 134 15.25 -31.84 11.71
CA THR A 134 13.85 -32.06 11.32
C THR A 134 13.05 -32.58 12.51
N LYS A 135 11.80 -32.12 12.65
CA LYS A 135 10.88 -32.63 13.67
C LYS A 135 10.29 -33.95 13.20
N ILE A 136 10.57 -35.03 13.92
CA ILE A 136 9.91 -36.33 13.72
C ILE A 136 8.70 -36.38 14.66
N ASN A 137 7.50 -36.53 14.10
CA ASN A 137 6.31 -36.80 14.89
C ASN A 137 6.15 -38.34 14.93
N VAL A 138 6.40 -38.94 16.09
CA VAL A 138 6.12 -40.34 16.40
C VAL A 138 4.72 -40.46 16.98
#